data_AF-A0A3A8YW68-F1
#
_entry.id   AF-A0A3A8YW68-F1
#
_cell.length_a   1.000
_cell.length_b   1.000
_cell.length_c   1.000
_cell.angle_alpha   90.00
_cell.angle_beta   90.00
_cell.angle_gamma   90.00
#
_symmetry.space_group_name_H-M   'P 1'
#
loop_
_entity.id
_entity.type
_entity.pdbx_description
1 polymer ?
#
loop_
_entity_poly.entity_id
_entity_poly.type
_entity_poly.pdbx_seq_one_letter_code
_entity_poly.pdbx_strand_id
1 'polypeptide(L)'
;MYFPTEEEVRRVREMYPIGCRVKLISMGPDPYGKLVPGDQGTVNGVDDTGTVFVSWDCGSGLGMVYGVDHIQRVDEGPIKNT
;
A
#
# COMPACT_ATOMS: atom_id res chain seq x y z
N MET A 1 -18.50 -5.81 -8.32
CA MET A 1 -17.48 -4.76 -8.07
C MET A 1 -17.60 -4.41 -6.61
N TYR A 2 -16.55 -4.66 -5.82
CA TYR A 2 -16.52 -4.28 -4.41
C TYR A 2 -16.00 -2.85 -4.34
N PHE A 3 -16.77 -1.97 -3.72
CA PHE A 3 -16.32 -0.62 -3.37
C PHE A 3 -16.24 -0.55 -1.85
N PRO A 4 -15.08 -0.19 -1.29
CA PRO A 4 -14.97 -0.07 0.16
C PRO A 4 -15.87 1.04 0.68
N THR A 5 -16.32 0.86 1.91
CA THR A 5 -17.03 1.89 2.67
C THR A 5 -16.09 3.04 3.05
N GLU A 6 -16.65 4.21 3.34
CA GLU A 6 -15.90 5.37 3.85
C GLU A 6 -15.06 5.01 5.09
N GLU A 7 -15.58 4.16 5.97
CA GLU A 7 -14.88 3.70 7.17
C GLU A 7 -13.67 2.81 6.82
N GLU A 8 -13.79 1.97 5.79
CA GLU A 8 -12.66 1.17 5.30
C GLU A 8 -11.59 2.06 4.65
N VAL A 9 -11.99 3.00 3.79
CA VAL A 9 -11.06 3.96 3.18
C VAL A 9 -10.35 4.78 4.26
N ARG A 10 -11.05 5.21 5.30
CA ARG A 10 -10.45 5.90 6.45
C ARG A 10 -9.41 5.03 7.15
N ARG A 11 -9.71 3.75 7.41
CA ARG A 11 -8.74 2.81 8.01
C ARG A 11 -7.52 2.62 7.13
N VAL A 12 -7.68 2.54 5.80
CA VAL A 12 -6.54 2.45 4.87
C VAL A 12 -5.66 3.69 4.97
N ARG A 13 -6.25 4.90 5.02
CA ARG A 13 -5.52 6.16 5.22
C ARG A 13 -4.77 6.21 6.56
N GLU A 14 -5.35 5.66 7.62
CA GLU A 14 -4.73 5.57 8.95
C GLU A 14 -3.58 4.54 8.98
N MET A 15 -3.71 3.40 8.29
CA MET A 15 -2.67 2.38 8.19
C MET A 15 -1.50 2.83 7.32
N TYR A 16 -1.77 3.55 6.24
CA TYR A 16 -0.79 3.97 5.24
C TYR A 16 -0.80 5.50 5.06
N PRO A 17 -0.35 6.27 6.07
CA PRO A 17 -0.27 7.72 5.95
C PRO A 17 0.78 8.12 4.90
N ILE A 18 0.56 9.29 4.26
CA ILE A 18 1.51 9.86 3.31
C ILE A 18 2.89 10.01 3.97
N GLY A 19 3.93 9.58 3.25
CA GLY A 19 5.31 9.60 3.70
C GLY A 19 5.77 8.32 4.39
N CYS A 20 4.88 7.39 4.74
CA CYS A 20 5.31 6.10 5.28
C CYS A 20 5.92 5.21 4.18
N ARG A 21 6.86 4.38 4.61
CA ARG A 21 7.53 3.34 3.85
C ARG A 21 6.74 2.05 3.94
N VAL A 22 6.64 1.40 2.79
CA VAL A 22 5.99 0.11 2.63
C VAL A 22 6.88 -0.84 1.87
N LYS A 23 6.64 -2.13 2.08
CA LYS A 23 7.23 -3.23 1.33
C LYS A 23 6.12 -4.02 0.65
N LEU A 24 6.31 -4.37 -0.62
CA LEU A 24 5.42 -5.27 -1.34
C LEU A 24 5.55 -6.70 -0.79
N ILE A 25 4.41 -7.27 -0.41
CA ILE A 25 4.30 -8.67 0.03
C ILE A 25 3.83 -9.54 -1.12
N SER A 26 2.75 -9.13 -1.79
CA SER A 26 2.24 -9.78 -2.98
C SER A 26 1.36 -8.82 -3.76
N MET A 27 1.38 -8.96 -5.08
CA MET A 27 0.50 -8.25 -6.00
C MET A 27 -0.60 -9.20 -6.47
N GLY A 28 -1.75 -8.66 -6.83
CA GLY A 28 -2.74 -9.37 -7.63
C GLY A 28 -2.15 -9.82 -8.98
N PRO A 29 -2.94 -10.54 -9.79
CA PRO A 29 -2.49 -10.98 -11.10
C PRO A 29 -2.30 -9.77 -12.04
N ASP A 30 -1.05 -9.33 -12.20
CA ASP A 30 -0.66 -8.30 -13.17
C ASP A 30 0.47 -8.83 -14.08
N PRO A 31 0.19 -9.12 -15.37
CA PRO A 31 1.19 -9.68 -16.29
C PRO A 31 2.23 -8.66 -16.75
N TYR A 32 2.06 -7.38 -16.42
CA TYR A 32 2.97 -6.29 -16.81
C TYR A 32 3.68 -5.65 -15.62
N GLY A 33 3.47 -6.17 -14.41
CA GLY A 33 4.00 -5.65 -13.17
C GLY A 33 5.51 -5.84 -13.11
N LYS A 34 6.24 -4.75 -12.94
CA LYS A 34 7.70 -4.79 -12.69
C LYS A 34 8.04 -5.02 -11.22
N LEU A 35 7.03 -4.92 -10.36
CA LEU A 35 7.18 -5.01 -8.91
C LEU A 35 7.24 -6.46 -8.47
N VAL A 36 8.17 -6.77 -7.56
CA VAL A 36 8.33 -8.10 -6.98
C VAL A 36 8.21 -8.04 -5.45
N PRO A 37 7.75 -9.13 -4.80
CA PRO A 37 7.78 -9.22 -3.34
C PRO A 37 9.16 -8.88 -2.80
N GLY A 38 9.25 -7.90 -1.91
CA GLY A 38 10.55 -7.34 -1.52
C GLY A 38 10.70 -5.86 -1.80
N ASP A 39 10.15 -5.40 -2.92
CA ASP A 39 10.28 -4.00 -3.34
C ASP A 39 9.71 -3.07 -2.30
N GLN A 40 10.36 -1.92 -2.13
CA GLN A 40 9.94 -0.92 -1.18
C GLN A 40 9.61 0.38 -1.89
N GLY A 41 8.80 1.20 -1.23
CA GLY A 41 8.39 2.48 -1.73
C GLY A 41 7.83 3.36 -0.62
N THR A 42 7.56 4.60 -0.98
CA THR A 42 6.99 5.60 -0.08
C THR A 42 5.57 5.92 -0.51
N VAL A 43 4.62 5.82 0.42
CA VAL A 43 3.23 6.18 0.19
C VAL A 43 3.14 7.68 -0.10
N ASN A 44 2.49 8.04 -1.20
CA ASN A 44 2.28 9.42 -1.61
C ASN A 44 0.80 9.85 -1.56
N GLY A 45 -0.13 8.91 -1.42
CA GLY A 45 -1.56 9.19 -1.28
C GLY A 45 -2.42 7.93 -1.16
N VAL A 46 -3.68 8.12 -0.77
CA VAL A 46 -4.73 7.10 -0.81
C VAL A 46 -5.99 7.77 -1.37
N ASP A 47 -6.55 7.23 -2.45
CA ASP A 47 -7.76 7.81 -3.06
C ASP A 47 -9.05 7.33 -2.36
N ASP A 48 -10.20 7.73 -2.89
CA ASP A 48 -11.52 7.44 -2.34
C ASP A 48 -11.96 5.99 -2.59
N THR A 49 -11.23 5.22 -3.40
CA THR A 49 -11.43 3.77 -3.56
C THR A 49 -10.55 2.94 -2.64
N GLY A 50 -9.74 3.57 -1.79
CA GLY A 50 -8.80 2.87 -0.91
C GLY A 50 -7.55 2.34 -1.62
N THR A 51 -7.25 2.78 -2.85
CA THR A 51 -6.00 2.43 -3.52
C THR A 51 -4.87 3.25 -2.90
N VAL A 52 -3.81 2.58 -2.46
CA VAL A 52 -2.63 3.20 -1.87
C VAL A 52 -1.62 3.50 -2.99
N PHE A 53 -1.38 4.78 -3.26
CA PHE A 53 -0.39 5.20 -4.24
C PHE A 53 0.99 5.23 -3.61
N VAL A 54 1.93 4.54 -4.25
CA VAL A 54 3.28 4.35 -3.75
C VAL A 54 4.27 4.80 -4.82
N SER A 55 5.19 5.66 -4.43
CA SER A 55 6.41 5.94 -5.19
C SER A 55 7.42 4.84 -4.88
N TRP A 56 7.50 3.82 -5.73
CA TRP A 56 8.40 2.69 -5.54
C TRP A 56 9.85 3.05 -5.86
N ASP A 57 10.79 2.50 -5.10
CA ASP A 57 12.22 2.80 -5.25
C ASP A 57 12.78 2.34 -6.61
N CYS A 58 12.15 1.33 -7.22
CA CYS A 58 12.45 0.87 -8.57
C CYS A 58 11.94 1.81 -9.69
N GLY A 59 11.34 2.95 -9.32
CA GLY A 59 10.79 3.95 -10.23
C GLY A 59 9.36 3.67 -10.70
N SER A 60 8.72 2.60 -10.19
CA SER A 60 7.30 2.33 -10.45
C SER A 60 6.40 3.33 -9.71
N GLY A 61 5.30 3.74 -10.34
CA GLY A 61 4.23 4.55 -9.74
C GLY A 61 2.93 3.77 -9.54
N LEU A 62 2.99 2.44 -9.53
CA LEU A 62 1.80 1.58 -9.50
C LEU A 62 1.14 1.62 -8.11
N GLY A 63 -0.19 1.82 -8.09
CA GLY A 63 -1.00 1.87 -6.88
C GLY A 63 -1.43 0.48 -6.41
N MET A 64 -1.56 0.30 -5.09
CA MET A 64 -1.92 -0.96 -4.44
C MET A 64 -3.40 -0.94 -4.07
N VAL A 65 -4.19 -1.79 -4.71
CA VAL A 65 -5.64 -1.88 -4.51
C VAL A 65 -5.94 -2.62 -3.21
N TYR A 66 -6.66 -1.97 -2.30
CA TYR A 66 -7.06 -2.58 -1.04
C TYR A 66 -7.88 -3.86 -1.24
N GLY A 67 -7.49 -4.94 -0.54
CA GLY A 67 -8.12 -6.25 -0.64
C GLY A 67 -7.68 -7.10 -1.84
N VAL A 68 -6.84 -6.56 -2.73
CA VAL A 68 -6.25 -7.28 -3.86
C VAL A 68 -4.73 -7.37 -3.69
N ASP A 69 -4.09 -6.23 -3.50
CA ASP A 69 -2.66 -6.11 -3.30
C ASP A 69 -2.33 -6.08 -1.80
N HIS A 70 -1.15 -6.61 -1.46
CA HIS A 70 -0.71 -6.76 -0.08
C HIS A 70 0.63 -6.05 0.12
N ILE A 71 0.60 -5.03 0.98
CA ILE A 71 1.76 -4.25 1.38
C ILE A 71 1.88 -4.18 2.90
N GLN A 72 3.11 -4.13 3.39
CA GLN A 72 3.42 -4.02 4.81
C GLN A 72 4.14 -2.71 5.08
N ARG A 73 3.67 -1.94 6.07
CA ARG A 73 4.38 -0.75 6.56
C ARG A 73 5.70 -1.16 7.23
N VAL A 74 6.79 -0.45 6.95
CA VAL A 74 8.12 -0.76 7.47
C VAL A 74 8.65 0.25 8.50
N ASP A 75 8.02 1.42 8.66
CA ASP A 75 8.45 2.42 9.66
C ASP A 75 8.02 2.09 11.09
N GLU A 76 7.17 1.08 11.27
CA GLU A 76 6.95 0.52 12.59
C GLU A 76 8.12 -0.38 12.94
N GLY A 77 9.10 0.20 13.63
CA GLY A 77 9.83 -0.54 14.65
C GLY A 77 8.84 -1.26 15.57
N PRO A 78 9.26 -2.37 16.21
CA PRO A 78 8.36 -3.29 16.90
C PRO A 78 7.36 -2.54 17.78
N ILE A 79 6.08 -2.84 17.59
CA ILE A 79 4.99 -2.37 18.44
C ILE A 79 5.43 -2.60 19.88
N LYS A 80 5.76 -1.54 20.62
CA LYS A 80 5.92 -1.63 22.07
C LYS A 80 4.52 -1.83 22.61
N ASN A 81 4.10 -3.09 22.77
CA ASN A 81 2.95 -3.44 23.59
C ASN A 81 3.21 -2.82 24.98
N THR A 82 2.50 -1.74 25.29
CA THR A 82 2.42 -1.17 26.63
C THR A 82 1.17 -1.76 27.29
#